data_AF-A0AA38IFB8-F1
#
_entry.id   AF-A0AA38IFB8-F1
#
_cell.length_a   1.000
_cell.length_b   1.000
_cell.length_c   1.000
_cell.angle_alpha   90.00
_cell.angle_beta   90.00
_cell.angle_gamma   90.00
#
_symmetry.space_group_name_H-M   'P 1'
#
loop_
_entity.id
_entity.type
_entity.pdbx_description
1 polymer ?
#
loop_
_entity_poly.entity_id
_entity_poly.type
_entity_poly.pdbx_seq_one_letter_code
_entity_poly.pdbx_strand_id
1 'polypeptide(L)'
;MTINEEILLSYFLNLKKKYAISSMWSKYSMLKAAIKAHKIIDIGKYSKPTAYLKSESREYKAKKAAVLERAHVEEFLTRACDKEYLMTKVAIIMGVSGVCRCCELTNLKITDVEEGARICLFRYQIPRPAFYENSQL
;
A
#
# COMPACT_ATOMS: atom_id res chain seq x y z
N MET A 1 8.38 -26.92 -17.76
CA MET A 1 9.07 -25.62 -17.65
C MET A 1 9.72 -25.52 -16.27
N THR A 2 11.04 -25.55 -16.20
CA THR A 2 11.82 -25.45 -14.94
C THR A 2 12.15 -23.99 -14.66
N ILE A 3 11.90 -23.53 -13.42
CA ILE A 3 12.24 -22.17 -13.00
C ILE A 3 13.71 -22.18 -12.59
N ASN A 4 14.55 -21.40 -13.28
CA ASN A 4 15.98 -21.27 -12.98
C ASN A 4 16.35 -19.79 -12.71
N GLU A 5 17.58 -19.55 -12.26
CA GLU A 5 18.04 -18.19 -11.93
C GLU A 5 18.06 -17.24 -13.14
N GLU A 6 18.38 -17.73 -14.33
CA GLU A 6 18.54 -16.93 -15.55
C GLU A 6 17.19 -16.49 -16.12
N ILE A 7 16.19 -17.36 -16.08
CA ILE A 7 14.80 -17.05 -16.41
C ILE A 7 14.25 -16.00 -15.44
N LEU A 8 14.53 -16.12 -14.15
CA LEU A 8 14.14 -15.11 -13.16
C LEU A 8 14.84 -13.77 -13.41
N LEU A 9 16.15 -13.78 -13.68
CA LEU A 9 16.90 -12.56 -13.98
C LEU A 9 16.37 -11.86 -15.23
N SER A 10 16.18 -12.59 -16.34
CA SER A 10 15.62 -12.05 -17.59
C SER A 10 14.20 -11.52 -17.41
N TYR A 11 13.38 -12.17 -16.59
CA TYR A 11 12.06 -11.65 -16.20
C TYR A 11 12.17 -10.29 -15.49
N PHE A 12 13.03 -10.16 -14.48
CA PHE A 12 13.21 -8.89 -13.77
C PHE A 12 13.85 -7.80 -14.63
N LEU A 13 14.76 -8.13 -15.53
CA LEU A 13 15.30 -7.19 -16.52
C LEU A 13 14.20 -6.62 -17.42
N ASN A 14 13.23 -7.45 -17.83
CA ASN A 14 12.08 -6.99 -18.59
C ASN A 14 11.11 -6.16 -17.74
N LEU A 15 10.93 -6.49 -16.45
CA LEU A 15 10.09 -5.70 -15.55
C LEU A 15 10.67 -4.33 -15.21
N LYS A 16 12.00 -4.18 -15.15
CA LYS A 16 12.66 -2.89 -14.89
C LYS A 16 12.24 -1.81 -15.88
N LYS A 17 11.95 -2.19 -17.13
CA LYS A 17 11.45 -1.27 -18.17
C LYS A 17 10.10 -0.62 -17.82
N LYS A 18 9.33 -1.19 -16.88
CA LYS A 18 7.96 -0.80 -16.58
C LYS A 18 7.73 -0.37 -15.13
N TYR A 19 8.54 -0.85 -14.19
CA TYR A 19 8.27 -0.71 -12.76
C TYR A 19 9.44 -0.07 -12.00
N ALA A 20 9.12 0.73 -10.99
CA ALA A 20 10.11 1.17 -10.00
C ALA A 20 10.67 -0.03 -9.20
N ILE A 21 11.89 0.12 -8.67
CA ILE A 21 12.56 -0.96 -7.94
C ILE A 21 11.78 -1.43 -6.70
N SER A 22 11.07 -0.52 -6.03
CA SER A 22 10.19 -0.84 -4.89
C SER A 22 9.08 -1.80 -5.30
N SER A 23 8.43 -1.54 -6.44
CA SER A 23 7.44 -2.43 -7.03
C SER A 23 8.06 -3.76 -7.48
N MET A 24 9.31 -3.76 -7.93
CA MET A 24 10.02 -5.00 -8.29
C MET A 24 10.27 -5.89 -7.06
N TRP A 25 10.65 -5.33 -5.91
CA TRP A 25 10.76 -6.08 -4.65
C TRP A 25 9.43 -6.69 -4.19
N SER A 26 8.33 -5.95 -4.33
CA SER A 26 7.00 -6.47 -4.05
C SER A 26 6.66 -7.63 -4.97
N LYS A 27 6.94 -7.51 -6.28
CA LYS A 27 6.73 -8.59 -7.25
C LYS A 27 7.62 -9.81 -6.96
N TYR A 28 8.88 -9.60 -6.59
CA TYR A 28 9.76 -10.68 -6.15
C TYR A 28 9.21 -11.41 -4.93
N SER A 29 8.71 -10.66 -3.94
CA SER A 29 8.14 -11.24 -2.71
C SER A 29 6.87 -12.04 -3.01
N MET A 30 5.98 -11.50 -3.86
CA MET A 30 4.79 -12.22 -4.32
C MET A 30 5.15 -13.49 -5.08
N LEU A 31 6.11 -13.40 -6.00
CA LEU A 31 6.56 -14.54 -6.81
C LEU A 31 7.22 -15.61 -5.93
N LYS A 32 8.03 -15.21 -4.94
CA LYS A 32 8.64 -16.11 -3.96
C LYS A 32 7.57 -16.87 -3.17
N ALA A 33 6.55 -16.17 -2.67
CA ALA A 33 5.45 -16.79 -1.94
C ALA A 33 4.67 -17.77 -2.82
N ALA A 34 4.30 -17.37 -4.04
CA ALA A 34 3.53 -18.19 -4.97
C ALA A 34 4.30 -19.47 -5.39
N ILE A 35 5.58 -19.35 -5.78
CA ILE A 35 6.38 -20.50 -6.19
C ILE A 35 6.61 -21.45 -5.01
N LYS A 36 6.84 -20.91 -3.81
CA LYS A 36 6.98 -21.72 -2.59
C LYS A 36 5.70 -22.52 -2.32
N ALA A 37 4.52 -21.91 -2.50
CA ALA A 37 3.23 -22.58 -2.29
C ALA A 37 2.93 -23.65 -3.36
N HIS A 38 3.18 -23.38 -4.64
CA HIS A 38 2.75 -24.25 -5.74
C HIS A 38 3.79 -25.27 -6.22
N LYS A 39 5.08 -24.98 -6.04
CA LYS A 39 6.17 -25.80 -6.60
C LYS A 39 7.19 -26.25 -5.55
N ILE A 40 7.05 -25.81 -4.29
CA ILE A 40 7.98 -26.12 -3.18
C ILE A 40 9.44 -25.73 -3.55
N ILE A 41 9.61 -24.78 -4.46
CA ILE A 41 10.93 -24.23 -4.84
C ILE A 41 11.15 -22.95 -4.04
N ASP A 42 12.28 -22.85 -3.35
CA ASP A 42 12.67 -21.63 -2.65
C ASP A 42 13.61 -20.77 -3.51
N ILE A 43 13.01 -19.86 -4.28
CA ILE A 43 13.76 -18.87 -5.07
C ILE A 43 14.52 -17.86 -4.19
N GLY A 44 14.31 -17.88 -2.87
CA GLY A 44 15.11 -17.12 -1.90
C GLY A 44 16.57 -17.55 -1.86
N LYS A 45 16.86 -18.79 -2.30
CA LYS A 45 18.23 -19.30 -2.41
C LYS A 45 18.95 -18.78 -3.66
N TYR A 46 18.23 -18.17 -4.60
CA TYR A 46 18.81 -17.71 -5.85
C TYR A 46 19.52 -16.37 -5.67
N SER A 47 20.83 -16.38 -5.90
CA SER A 47 21.69 -15.23 -5.61
C SER A 47 21.62 -14.17 -6.70
N LYS A 48 21.57 -14.57 -7.98
CA LYS A 48 21.61 -13.64 -9.12
C LYS A 48 20.44 -12.64 -9.13
N PRO A 49 19.16 -13.06 -9.02
CA PRO A 49 18.04 -12.11 -9.07
C PRO A 49 18.03 -11.17 -7.86
N THR A 50 18.38 -11.67 -6.67
CA THR A 50 18.44 -10.86 -5.45
C THR A 50 19.62 -9.89 -5.47
N ALA A 51 20.79 -10.30 -5.98
CA ALA A 51 21.95 -9.42 -6.15
C ALA A 51 21.64 -8.28 -7.13
N TYR A 52 21.00 -8.60 -8.26
CA TYR A 52 20.52 -7.62 -9.22
C TYR A 52 19.53 -6.62 -8.59
N LEU A 53 18.49 -7.09 -7.89
CA LEU A 53 17.54 -6.19 -7.23
C LEU A 53 18.22 -5.30 -6.18
N LYS A 54 19.21 -5.84 -5.45
CA LYS A 54 19.99 -5.08 -4.46
C LYS A 54 20.86 -4.00 -5.10
N SER A 55 21.54 -4.29 -6.21
CA SER A 55 22.38 -3.28 -6.89
C SER A 55 21.53 -2.13 -7.39
N GLU A 56 20.41 -2.43 -8.04
CA GLU A 56 19.45 -1.45 -8.53
C GLU A 56 18.83 -0.60 -7.40
N SER A 57 18.68 -1.19 -6.21
CA SER A 57 18.15 -0.46 -5.05
C SER A 57 19.11 0.58 -4.50
N ARG A 58 20.43 0.41 -4.68
CA ARG A 58 21.43 1.38 -4.21
C ARG A 58 21.37 2.69 -4.99
N GLU A 59 21.04 2.59 -6.28
CA GLU A 59 20.94 3.75 -7.18
C GLU A 59 19.56 4.42 -7.09
N TYR A 60 18.57 3.74 -6.52
CA TYR A 60 17.21 4.24 -6.44
C TYR A 60 17.02 5.31 -5.37
N LYS A 61 16.62 6.50 -5.81
CA LYS A 61 16.11 7.55 -4.91
C LYS A 61 14.59 7.49 -4.87
N ALA A 62 14.06 7.17 -3.69
CA ALA A 62 12.61 7.15 -3.49
C ALA A 62 12.02 8.55 -3.67
N LYS A 63 10.95 8.65 -4.48
CA LYS A 63 10.17 9.88 -4.58
C LYS A 63 9.37 10.06 -3.30
N LYS A 64 9.77 11.01 -2.45
CA LYS A 64 9.00 11.36 -1.25
C LYS A 64 7.70 12.03 -1.69
N ALA A 65 6.59 11.67 -1.05
CA ALA A 65 5.33 12.38 -1.21
C ALA A 65 5.49 13.83 -0.70
N ALA A 66 4.76 14.77 -1.30
CA ALA A 66 4.70 16.13 -0.80
C ALA A 66 4.13 16.12 0.63
N VAL A 67 4.70 16.93 1.51
CA VAL A 67 4.21 17.06 2.88
C VAL A 67 3.04 18.02 2.86
N LEU A 68 1.87 17.55 3.30
CA LEU A 68 0.72 18.41 3.50
C LEU A 68 0.91 19.18 4.80
N GLU A 69 1.31 20.45 4.68
CA GLU A 69 1.54 21.33 5.83
C GLU A 69 0.25 21.86 6.43
N ARG A 70 0.32 22.25 7.71
CA ARG A 70 -0.81 22.82 8.46
C ARG A 70 -1.39 24.05 7.76
N ALA A 71 -0.54 24.93 7.22
CA ALA A 71 -0.96 26.13 6.50
C ALA A 71 -1.80 25.79 5.26
N HIS A 72 -1.43 24.76 4.50
CA HIS A 72 -2.21 24.31 3.34
C HIS A 72 -3.58 23.76 3.74
N VAL A 73 -3.66 23.04 4.88
CA VAL A 73 -4.93 22.54 5.41
C VAL A 73 -5.82 23.69 5.88
N GLU A 74 -5.28 24.63 6.66
CA GLU A 74 -6.01 25.80 7.13
C GLU A 74 -6.51 26.67 5.97
N GLU A 75 -5.67 26.89 4.95
CA GLU A 75 -6.05 27.60 3.74
C GLU A 75 -7.19 26.90 3.00
N PHE A 76 -7.11 25.58 2.82
CA PHE A 76 -8.16 24.82 2.18
C PHE A 76 -9.48 24.87 2.96
N LEU A 77 -9.43 24.70 4.28
CA LEU A 77 -10.62 24.72 5.14
C LEU A 77 -11.30 26.09 5.15
N THR A 78 -10.53 27.18 5.07
CA THR A 78 -11.05 28.56 5.13
C THR A 78 -11.47 29.10 3.76
N ARG A 79 -10.70 28.85 2.70
CA ARG A 79 -10.91 29.50 1.39
C ARG A 79 -11.71 28.67 0.40
N ALA A 80 -11.68 27.33 0.48
CA ALA A 80 -12.39 26.50 -0.50
C ALA A 80 -13.92 26.64 -0.35
N CYS A 81 -14.65 26.60 -1.46
CA CYS A 81 -16.11 26.75 -1.47
C CYS A 81 -16.80 25.51 -0.85
N ASP A 82 -17.67 25.72 0.15
CA ASP A 82 -18.36 24.61 0.81
C ASP A 82 -19.35 23.89 -0.12
N LYS A 83 -19.96 24.58 -1.09
CA LYS A 83 -20.89 23.94 -2.04
C LYS A 83 -20.25 22.81 -2.85
N GLU A 84 -18.94 22.88 -3.05
CA GLU A 84 -18.17 21.89 -3.83
C GLU A 84 -17.33 20.99 -2.93
N TYR A 85 -16.75 21.52 -1.86
CA TYR A 85 -15.72 20.83 -1.07
C TYR A 85 -16.15 20.44 0.35
N LEU A 86 -17.42 20.62 0.75
CA LEU A 86 -17.86 20.31 2.12
C LEU A 86 -17.48 18.89 2.56
N MET A 87 -17.76 17.89 1.73
CA MET A 87 -17.42 16.49 2.03
C MET A 87 -15.90 16.30 2.22
N THR A 88 -15.10 16.91 1.34
CA THR A 88 -13.64 16.82 1.37
C THR A 88 -13.06 17.53 2.60
N LYS A 89 -13.63 18.67 3.01
CA LYS A 89 -13.23 19.36 4.25
C LYS A 89 -13.49 18.49 5.47
N VAL A 90 -14.68 17.90 5.57
CA VAL A 90 -15.03 16.96 6.65
C VAL A 90 -14.09 15.75 6.64
N ALA A 91 -13.83 15.17 5.47
CA ALA A 91 -12.90 14.06 5.30
C ALA A 91 -11.47 14.39 5.77
N ILE A 92 -10.96 15.58 5.45
CA ILE A 92 -9.63 16.04 5.90
C ILE A 92 -9.58 16.21 7.41
N ILE A 93 -10.61 16.83 8.01
CA ILE A 93 -10.68 17.00 9.47
C ILE A 93 -10.67 15.63 10.15
N MET A 94 -11.51 14.70 9.69
CA MET A 94 -11.54 13.35 10.25
C MET A 94 -10.23 12.58 10.02
N GLY A 95 -9.63 12.69 8.83
CA GLY A 95 -8.37 12.03 8.50
C GLY A 95 -7.18 12.55 9.32
N VAL A 96 -7.07 13.87 9.51
CA VAL A 96 -5.99 14.50 10.28
C VAL A 96 -6.18 14.31 11.78
N SER A 97 -7.40 14.52 12.30
CA SER A 97 -7.69 14.40 13.74
C SER A 97 -7.79 12.95 14.21
N GLY A 98 -8.33 12.05 13.38
CA GLY A 98 -8.49 10.62 13.70
C GLY A 98 -7.32 9.74 13.25
N VAL A 99 -6.38 10.28 12.46
CA VAL A 99 -5.26 9.54 11.84
C VAL A 99 -5.78 8.35 11.00
N CYS A 100 -6.93 8.54 10.34
CA CYS A 100 -7.59 7.50 9.56
C CYS A 100 -6.94 7.35 8.18
N ARG A 101 -6.70 6.10 7.74
CA ARG A 101 -6.32 5.79 6.35
C ARG A 101 -7.50 6.00 5.41
N CYS A 102 -7.21 6.21 4.12
CA CYS A 102 -8.27 6.39 3.11
C CYS A 102 -9.30 5.25 3.11
N CYS A 103 -8.86 3.99 3.23
CA CYS A 103 -9.76 2.83 3.26
C CYS A 103 -10.61 2.75 4.54
N GLU A 104 -10.14 3.31 5.65
CA GLU A 104 -10.89 3.36 6.91
C GLU A 104 -11.97 4.46 6.79
N LEU A 105 -11.62 5.60 6.20
CA LEU A 105 -12.53 6.72 5.98
C LEU A 105 -13.64 6.39 4.97
N THR A 106 -13.32 5.68 3.87
CA THR A 106 -14.31 5.34 2.83
C THR A 106 -15.33 4.29 3.28
N ASN A 107 -14.97 3.45 4.26
CA ASN A 107 -15.82 2.37 4.74
C ASN A 107 -16.51 2.70 6.07
N LEU A 108 -16.32 3.92 6.58
CA LEU A 108 -16.92 4.38 7.83
C LEU A 108 -18.45 4.47 7.68
N LYS A 109 -19.18 3.85 8.61
CA LYS A 109 -20.64 3.92 8.67
C LYS A 109 -21.09 4.83 9.81
N ILE A 110 -22.32 5.31 9.72
CA ILE A 110 -22.95 6.12 10.77
C ILE A 110 -23.01 5.33 12.11
N THR A 111 -23.18 4.01 12.03
CA THR A 111 -23.16 3.11 13.20
C THR A 111 -21.82 3.05 13.91
N ASP A 112 -20.74 3.44 13.24
CA ASP A 112 -19.37 3.37 13.76
C ASP A 112 -18.98 4.65 14.49
N VAL A 113 -19.87 5.66 14.48
CA VAL A 113 -19.69 6.96 15.14
C VAL A 113 -20.35 6.91 16.51
N GLU A 114 -19.53 6.94 17.56
CA GLU A 114 -19.98 7.08 18.94
C GLU A 114 -19.83 8.55 19.36
N GLU A 115 -20.95 9.19 19.71
CA GLU A 115 -20.97 10.56 20.22
C GLU A 115 -20.61 10.57 21.72
N GLY A 116 -19.42 11.07 22.04
CA GLY A 116 -19.01 11.36 23.42
C GLY A 116 -19.20 12.83 23.77
N ALA A 117 -19.12 13.17 25.06
CA ALA A 117 -19.36 14.52 25.56
C ALA A 117 -18.46 15.63 24.95
N ARG A 118 -17.29 15.27 24.41
CA ARG A 118 -16.32 16.20 23.78
C ARG A 118 -15.55 15.62 22.60
N ILE A 119 -15.79 14.37 22.24
CA ILE A 119 -15.00 13.61 21.26
C ILE A 119 -15.94 12.66 20.52
N CYS A 120 -15.83 12.61 19.19
CA CYS A 120 -16.45 11.56 18.39
C CYS A 120 -15.44 10.42 18.22
N LEU A 121 -15.82 9.19 18.60
CA LEU A 121 -14.98 8.02 18.41
C LEU A 121 -15.43 7.27 17.16
N PHE A 122 -14.45 6.86 16.35
CA PHE A 122 -14.68 6.04 15.15
C PHE A 122 -14.16 4.63 15.40
N ARG A 123 -15.07 3.66 15.51
CA ARG A 123 -14.68 2.24 15.63
C ARG A 123 -14.62 1.62 14.24
N TYR A 124 -13.44 1.60 13.65
CA TYR A 124 -13.22 0.87 12.40
C TYR A 124 -12.56 -0.49 12.66
N GLN A 125 -13.26 -1.58 12.34
CA GLN A 125 -12.65 -2.91 12.27
C GLN A 125 -12.06 -3.12 10.87
N ILE A 126 -10.75 -3.38 10.80
CA ILE A 126 -10.10 -3.73 9.53
C ILE A 126 -10.66 -5.10 9.11
N PRO A 127 -11.40 -5.19 7.99
CA PRO A 127 -11.84 -6.50 7.51
C PRO A 127 -10.59 -7.32 7.18
N ARG A 128 -10.42 -8.46 7.86
CA ARG A 128 -9.36 -9.39 7.51
C ARG A 128 -9.63 -9.86 6.08
N PRO A 129 -8.65 -9.78 5.17
CA PRO A 129 -8.82 -10.33 3.84
C PRO A 129 -9.17 -11.82 3.96
N ALA A 130 -10.27 -12.25 3.34
CA ALA A 130 -10.64 -13.66 3.21
C ALA A 130 -9.69 -14.34 2.22
N PHE A 131 -8.43 -14.52 2.61
CA PHE A 131 -7.49 -15.37 1.91
C PHE A 131 -7.14 -16.52 2.87
N TYR A 132 -7.30 -17.75 2.38
CA TYR A 132 -7.16 -19.05 3.06
C TYR A 132 -8.42 -19.72 3.66
N GLU A 133 -9.57 -19.72 2.97
CA GLU A 133 -10.65 -20.68 3.29
C GLU A 133 -10.89 -21.75 2.21
N ASN A 134 -10.24 -21.68 1.05
CA ASN A 134 -10.43 -22.65 -0.04
C ASN A 134 -9.11 -23.30 -0.49
N SER A 135 -8.35 -23.85 0.46
CA SER A 135 -7.12 -24.62 0.19
C SER A 135 -7.13 -26.01 0.82
N GLN A 136 -8.31 -26.59 1.00
CA GLN A 136 -8.47 -28.00 1.36
C GLN A 136 -9.61 -28.63 0.54
N LEU A 137 -9.32 -28.94 -0.73
CA LEU A 137 -9.96 -30.02 -1.50
C LEU A 137 -8.90 -30.60 -2.46
#